data_AF-A0AAN1GUZ1-F1
#
_entry.id   AF-A0AAN1GUZ1-F1
#
_cell.length_a   1.000
_cell.length_b   1.000
_cell.length_c   1.000
_cell.angle_alpha   90.00
_cell.angle_beta   90.00
_cell.angle_gamma   90.00
#
_symmetry.space_group_name_H-M   'P 1'
#
loop_
_entity.id
_entity.type
_entity.pdbx_description
1 polymer ?
#
loop_
_entity_poly.entity_id
_entity_poly.type
_entity_poly.pdbx_seq_one_letter_code
_entity_poly.pdbx_strand_id
1 'polypeptide(L)'
;MTITVQPQTDCSDPTLIAAQNDAFRKLACLGVPPAQPIRGRMHVTRSLMEASDGFMAEAVKATGEFNTFEPENDPEGWHDFGAVEIRGETVFWKIDLYEADSDFRYGAETLDNPATTMRVLTIMLARDW
;
A
#
# COMPACT_ATOMS: atom_id res chain seq x y z
N MET A 1 2.87 -38.89 -21.50
CA MET A 1 3.28 -37.79 -20.60
C MET A 1 2.24 -36.72 -20.75
N THR A 2 1.27 -36.69 -19.84
CA THR A 2 0.18 -35.71 -19.87
C THR A 2 0.72 -34.44 -19.24
N ILE A 3 1.07 -33.45 -20.07
CA ILE A 3 1.39 -32.11 -19.59
C ILE A 3 0.05 -31.51 -19.16
N THR A 4 -0.25 -31.63 -17.87
CA THR A 4 -1.30 -30.83 -17.26
C THR A 4 -0.78 -29.39 -17.23
N VAL A 5 -1.13 -28.64 -18.27
CA VAL A 5 -1.17 -27.18 -18.16
C VAL A 5 -2.24 -26.89 -17.11
N GLN A 6 -1.79 -26.68 -15.87
CA GLN A 6 -2.62 -26.02 -14.88
C GLN A 6 -2.98 -24.66 -15.48
N PRO A 7 -4.26 -24.24 -15.44
CA PRO A 7 -4.59 -22.86 -15.76
C PRO A 7 -3.75 -22.01 -14.81
N GLN A 8 -2.81 -21.24 -15.37
CA GLN A 8 -2.25 -20.10 -14.66
C GLN A 8 -3.46 -19.23 -14.33
N THR A 9 -3.85 -19.18 -13.05
CA THR A 9 -4.91 -18.28 -12.60
C THR A 9 -4.32 -16.87 -12.61
N ASP A 10 -4.19 -16.36 -13.82
CA ASP A 10 -3.61 -15.08 -14.19
C ASP A 10 -4.73 -14.05 -14.10
N CYS A 11 -5.00 -13.58 -12.87
CA CYS A 11 -5.58 -12.27 -12.53
C CYS A 11 -5.83 -12.27 -11.02
N SER A 12 -4.94 -11.68 -10.23
CA SER A 12 -5.22 -11.44 -8.80
C SER A 12 -6.50 -10.59 -8.68
N ASP A 13 -7.43 -10.96 -7.80
CA ASP A 13 -8.70 -10.23 -7.66
C ASP A 13 -8.44 -8.82 -7.11
N PRO A 14 -8.67 -7.75 -7.89
CA PRO A 14 -8.39 -6.37 -7.48
C PRO A 14 -9.13 -6.01 -6.19
N THR A 15 -10.34 -6.55 -5.99
CA THR A 15 -11.15 -6.32 -4.78
C THR A 15 -10.47 -6.90 -3.54
N LEU A 16 -9.86 -8.07 -3.67
CA LEU A 16 -9.15 -8.73 -2.58
C LEU A 16 -7.84 -7.99 -2.26
N ILE A 17 -7.11 -7.56 -3.29
CA ILE A 17 -5.89 -6.74 -3.14
C ILE A 17 -6.22 -5.42 -2.45
N ALA A 18 -7.27 -4.73 -2.89
CA ALA A 18 -7.76 -3.50 -2.28
C ALA A 18 -8.11 -3.68 -0.80
N ALA A 19 -8.88 -4.71 -0.46
CA ALA A 19 -9.24 -5.00 0.92
C ALA A 19 -8.00 -5.27 1.80
N GLN A 20 -6.99 -5.95 1.25
CA GLN A 20 -5.72 -6.20 1.95
C GLN A 20 -4.88 -4.92 2.10
N ASN A 21 -4.82 -4.08 1.06
CA ASN A 21 -4.12 -2.80 1.08
C ASN A 21 -4.75 -1.84 2.08
N ASP A 22 -6.08 -1.74 2.10
CA ASP A 22 -6.82 -0.95 3.09
C ASP A 22 -6.61 -1.45 4.52
N ALA A 23 -6.64 -2.77 4.72
CA ALA A 23 -6.39 -3.37 6.02
C ALA A 23 -4.94 -3.12 6.49
N PHE A 24 -3.96 -3.22 5.59
CA PHE A 24 -2.57 -2.90 5.87
C PHE A 24 -2.36 -1.43 6.21
N ARG A 25 -2.98 -0.52 5.46
CA ARG A 25 -2.90 0.92 5.69
C ARG A 25 -3.52 1.30 7.04
N LYS A 26 -4.68 0.75 7.39
CA LYS A 26 -5.31 0.93 8.72
C LYS A 26 -4.45 0.37 9.85
N LEU A 27 -3.78 -0.76 9.64
CA LEU A 27 -2.82 -1.31 10.60
C LEU A 27 -1.62 -0.39 10.79
N ALA A 28 -0.95 -0.01 9.69
CA ALA A 28 0.29 0.75 9.71
C ALA A 28 0.09 2.18 10.26
N CYS A 29 -1.03 2.82 9.88
CA CYS A 29 -1.29 4.21 10.20
C CYS A 29 -2.12 4.41 11.48
N LEU A 30 -3.12 3.57 11.72
CA LEU A 30 -4.09 3.74 12.81
C LEU A 30 -3.93 2.69 13.92
N GLY A 31 -3.08 1.67 13.72
CA GLY A 31 -2.91 0.57 14.67
C GLY A 31 -4.12 -0.37 14.74
N VAL A 32 -5.02 -0.32 13.74
CA VAL A 32 -6.21 -1.18 13.71
C VAL A 32 -5.79 -2.59 13.24
N PRO A 33 -5.98 -3.63 14.07
CA PRO A 33 -5.56 -4.98 13.70
C PRO A 33 -6.43 -5.50 12.54
N PRO A 34 -5.82 -6.05 11.47
CA PRO A 34 -6.56 -6.65 10.37
C PRO A 34 -7.13 -8.01 10.78
N ALA A 35 -8.19 -8.45 10.09
CA ALA A 35 -8.79 -9.77 10.32
C ALA A 35 -7.83 -10.93 9.99
N GLN A 36 -6.91 -10.71 9.05
CA GLN A 36 -5.83 -11.62 8.68
C GLN A 36 -4.48 -10.94 8.89
N PRO A 37 -3.43 -11.63 9.36
CA PRO A 37 -2.11 -11.03 9.50
C PRO A 37 -1.55 -10.66 8.12
N ILE A 38 -1.13 -9.39 7.98
CA ILE A 38 -0.55 -8.87 6.75
C ILE A 38 0.89 -8.46 7.02
N ARG A 39 1.82 -8.98 6.22
CA ARG A 39 3.23 -8.60 6.27
C ARG A 39 3.41 -7.27 5.57
N GLY A 40 4.05 -6.33 6.26
CA GLY A 40 4.42 -5.09 5.62
C GLY A 40 5.32 -4.19 6.44
N ARG A 41 5.80 -3.14 5.79
CA ARG A 41 6.63 -2.08 6.37
C ARG A 41 6.10 -0.72 5.95
N MET A 42 6.13 0.23 6.87
CA MET A 42 5.84 1.63 6.59
C MET A 42 7.15 2.41 6.52
N HIS A 43 7.34 3.15 5.45
CA HIS A 43 8.41 4.11 5.25
C HIS A 43 7.83 5.50 5.11
N VAL A 44 8.53 6.47 5.68
CA VAL A 44 8.24 7.90 5.56
C VAL A 44 9.48 8.57 4.99
N THR A 45 9.31 9.48 4.02
CA THR A 45 10.47 10.20 3.48
C THR A 45 11.02 11.16 4.52
N ARG A 46 12.32 11.46 4.40
CA ARG A 46 13.02 12.40 5.28
C ARG A 46 12.31 13.75 5.33
N SER A 47 11.90 14.28 4.17
CA SER A 47 11.21 15.57 4.09
C SER A 47 9.91 15.59 4.87
N LEU A 48 9.19 14.47 4.93
CA LEU A 48 7.97 14.32 5.73
C LEU A 48 8.28 14.20 7.23
N MET A 49 9.36 13.48 7.59
CA MET A 49 9.82 13.36 8.99
C MET A 49 10.33 14.70 9.55
N GLU A 50 10.96 15.51 8.71
CA GLU A 50 11.51 16.83 9.05
C GLU A 50 10.44 17.93 9.00
N ALA A 51 9.23 17.63 8.53
CA ALA A 51 8.11 18.56 8.57
C ALA A 51 7.74 18.89 10.03
N SER A 52 7.54 20.18 10.32
CA SER A 52 7.31 20.66 11.69
C SER A 52 5.92 20.31 12.23
N ASP A 53 5.75 20.47 13.54
CA ASP A 53 4.43 20.62 14.19
C ASP A 53 3.46 19.44 14.03
N GLY A 54 3.98 18.22 14.08
CA GLY A 54 3.15 17.01 14.03
C GLY A 54 2.59 16.69 12.64
N PHE A 55 3.05 17.38 11.59
CA PHE A 55 2.62 17.15 10.22
C PHE A 55 2.74 15.69 9.80
N MET A 56 3.83 15.01 10.19
CA MET A 56 4.00 13.57 9.95
C MET A 56 2.84 12.75 10.53
N ALA A 57 2.38 13.06 11.75
CA ALA A 57 1.28 12.33 12.37
C ALA A 57 -0.06 12.60 11.67
N GLU A 58 -0.28 13.83 11.20
CA GLU A 58 -1.44 14.18 10.36
C GLU A 58 -1.40 13.44 9.03
N ALA A 59 -0.24 13.39 8.37
CA ALA A 59 -0.03 12.65 7.13
C ALA A 59 -0.31 11.15 7.31
N VAL A 60 0.29 10.53 8.34
CA VAL A 60 0.05 9.12 8.66
C VAL A 60 -1.43 8.87 8.93
N LYS A 61 -2.08 9.71 9.74
CA LYS A 61 -3.50 9.56 10.06
C LYS A 61 -4.39 9.71 8.81
N ALA A 62 -4.15 10.74 8.00
CA ALA A 62 -4.91 11.00 6.77
C ALA A 62 -4.76 9.85 5.76
N THR A 63 -3.54 9.31 5.60
CA THR A 63 -3.31 8.10 4.81
C THR A 63 -4.13 6.92 5.35
N GLY A 64 -4.14 6.69 6.66
CA GLY A 64 -4.94 5.63 7.29
C GLY A 64 -6.46 5.74 7.10
N GLU A 65 -6.99 6.98 7.08
CA GLU A 65 -8.41 7.29 6.95
C GLU A 65 -8.86 7.48 5.49
N PHE A 66 -7.93 7.51 4.54
CA PHE A 66 -8.22 7.71 3.13
C PHE A 66 -9.16 6.63 2.59
N ASN A 67 -10.27 7.00 1.96
CA ASN A 67 -11.21 6.05 1.34
C ASN A 67 -11.75 6.57 0.00
N THR A 68 -11.06 7.53 -0.61
CA THR A 68 -11.51 8.20 -1.85
C THR A 68 -10.68 7.69 -3.02
N PHE A 69 -11.14 6.62 -3.67
CA PHE A 69 -10.49 6.04 -4.83
C PHE A 69 -11.28 6.42 -6.08
N GLU A 70 -10.69 7.25 -6.92
CA GLU A 70 -11.26 7.69 -8.19
C GLU A 70 -10.63 6.90 -9.34
N PRO A 71 -11.38 6.62 -10.44
CA PRO A 71 -10.86 5.84 -11.56
C PRO A 71 -9.57 6.39 -12.19
N GLU A 72 -9.32 7.71 -12.05
CA GLU A 72 -8.12 8.37 -12.55
C GLU A 72 -6.87 8.08 -11.71
N ASN A 73 -7.05 7.85 -10.40
CA ASN A 73 -5.97 7.62 -9.44
C ASN A 73 -5.77 6.13 -9.11
N ASP A 74 -6.80 5.31 -9.34
CA ASP A 74 -6.80 3.87 -9.06
C ASP A 74 -7.44 3.08 -10.21
N PRO A 75 -6.80 3.07 -11.41
CA PRO A 75 -7.37 2.44 -12.60
C PRO A 75 -7.55 0.92 -12.45
N GLU A 76 -6.65 0.28 -11.69
CA GLU A 76 -6.68 -1.17 -11.44
C GLU A 76 -7.55 -1.54 -10.24
N GLY A 77 -8.00 -0.57 -9.44
CA GLY A 77 -8.85 -0.81 -8.27
C GLY A 77 -8.10 -1.49 -7.12
N TRP A 78 -6.79 -1.32 -7.02
CA TRP A 78 -5.94 -2.00 -6.03
C TRP A 78 -5.78 -1.22 -4.74
N HIS A 79 -6.25 0.03 -4.70
CA HIS A 79 -6.12 0.91 -3.53
C HIS A 79 -4.65 1.08 -3.10
N ASP A 80 -3.72 1.08 -4.07
CA ASP A 80 -2.29 1.10 -3.80
C ASP A 80 -1.67 2.50 -3.88
N PHE A 81 -2.41 3.52 -4.30
CA PHE A 81 -1.94 4.90 -4.42
C PHE A 81 -2.99 5.90 -3.95
N GLY A 82 -2.54 7.03 -3.42
CA GLY A 82 -3.41 8.16 -3.16
C GLY A 82 -2.68 9.45 -2.81
N ALA A 83 -3.44 10.53 -2.84
CA ALA A 83 -2.98 11.87 -2.53
C ALA A 83 -3.91 12.51 -1.49
N VAL A 84 -3.33 13.18 -0.48
CA VAL A 84 -4.09 13.95 0.50
C VAL A 84 -3.48 15.34 0.63
N GLU A 85 -4.33 16.35 0.77
CA GLU A 85 -3.89 17.72 1.03
C GLU A 85 -3.98 18.01 2.53
N ILE A 86 -2.86 18.42 3.12
CA ILE A 86 -2.74 18.71 4.55
C ILE A 86 -2.06 20.05 4.70
N ARG A 87 -2.74 21.03 5.32
CA ARG A 87 -2.21 22.39 5.54
C ARG A 87 -1.67 23.06 4.26
N GLY A 88 -2.25 22.75 3.09
CA GLY A 88 -1.82 23.27 1.79
C GLY A 88 -0.63 22.54 1.14
N GLU A 89 -0.11 21.49 1.78
CA GLU A 89 0.90 20.60 1.21
C GLU A 89 0.24 19.31 0.73
N THR A 90 0.59 18.86 -0.48
CA THR A 90 0.16 17.56 -0.99
C THR A 90 1.08 16.46 -0.47
N VAL A 91 0.50 15.44 0.13
CA VAL A 91 1.18 14.21 0.58
C VAL A 91 0.72 13.08 -0.33
N PHE A 92 1.68 12.41 -0.95
CA PHE A 92 1.44 11.16 -1.67
C PHE A 92 1.72 9.96 -0.77
N TRP A 93 0.99 8.89 -1.00
CA TRP A 93 1.30 7.61 -0.43
C TRP A 93 1.11 6.52 -1.48
N LYS A 94 1.90 5.46 -1.35
CA LYS A 94 1.75 4.27 -2.18
C LYS A 94 2.04 2.98 -1.43
N ILE A 95 1.53 1.86 -1.92
CA ILE A 95 1.78 0.52 -1.42
C ILE A 95 2.43 -0.30 -2.54
N ASP A 96 3.73 -0.55 -2.41
CA ASP A 96 4.43 -1.44 -3.31
C ASP A 96 4.33 -2.90 -2.80
N LEU A 97 4.05 -3.84 -3.71
CA LEU A 97 3.88 -5.27 -3.41
C LEU A 97 5.12 -6.06 -3.83
N TYR A 98 5.87 -6.59 -2.87
CA TYR A 98 7.08 -7.37 -3.09
C TYR A 98 6.91 -8.82 -2.67
N GLU A 99 7.70 -9.72 -3.24
CA GLU A 99 7.83 -11.07 -2.69
C GLU A 99 8.51 -11.02 -1.32
N ALA A 100 7.90 -11.67 -0.33
CA ALA A 100 8.34 -11.63 1.07
C ALA A 100 9.76 -12.15 1.28
N ASP A 101 10.22 -13.10 0.44
CA ASP A 101 11.53 -13.73 0.54
C ASP A 101 12.58 -13.10 -0.40
N SER A 102 12.20 -12.07 -1.16
CA SER A 102 13.07 -11.45 -2.18
C SER A 102 13.97 -10.32 -1.67
N ASP A 103 13.82 -9.91 -0.40
CA ASP A 103 14.49 -8.70 0.13
C ASP A 103 14.17 -7.44 -0.72
N PHE A 104 12.91 -7.28 -1.11
CA PHE A 104 12.39 -6.17 -1.93
C PHE A 104 12.97 -6.07 -3.35
N ARG A 105 13.51 -7.18 -3.89
CA ARG A 105 14.10 -7.21 -5.25
C ARG A 105 13.10 -7.56 -6.34
N TYR A 106 12.07 -8.31 -6.00
CA TYR A 106 11.07 -8.79 -6.95
C TYR A 106 9.67 -8.38 -6.50
N GLY A 107 8.87 -7.91 -7.46
CA GLY A 107 7.43 -7.70 -7.25
C GLY A 107 6.75 -9.05 -7.02
N ALA A 108 5.74 -9.08 -6.17
CA ALA A 108 5.05 -10.33 -5.85
C ALA A 108 4.36 -10.93 -7.09
N GLU A 109 4.61 -12.21 -7.37
CA GLU A 109 3.87 -12.95 -8.41
C GLU A 109 2.42 -13.25 -7.99
N THR A 110 2.15 -13.28 -6.68
CA THR A 110 0.82 -13.58 -6.09
C THR A 110 0.36 -12.46 -5.17
N LEU A 111 -0.11 -11.36 -5.77
CA LEU A 111 -0.44 -10.09 -5.10
C LEU A 111 -1.52 -10.24 -4.01
N ASP A 112 -2.41 -11.22 -4.17
CA ASP A 112 -3.52 -11.53 -3.28
C ASP A 112 -3.13 -12.44 -2.11
N ASN A 113 -1.94 -13.04 -2.11
CA ASN A 113 -1.48 -13.91 -1.03
C ASN A 113 -0.68 -13.13 0.03
N PRO A 114 -1.24 -12.87 1.22
CA PRO A 114 -0.57 -12.08 2.27
C PRO A 114 0.62 -12.80 2.93
N ALA A 115 0.79 -14.10 2.71
CA ALA A 115 1.89 -14.87 3.28
C ALA A 115 3.17 -14.75 2.43
N THR A 116 3.03 -14.68 1.11
CA THR A 116 4.11 -14.55 0.13
C THR A 116 4.32 -13.11 -0.32
N THR A 117 3.38 -12.20 -0.04
CA THR A 117 3.47 -10.78 -0.39
C THR A 117 3.81 -9.90 0.81
N MET A 118 4.82 -9.06 0.63
CA MET A 118 5.25 -8.00 1.55
C MET A 118 4.75 -6.65 1.03
N ARG A 119 3.94 -5.96 1.82
CA ARG A 119 3.39 -4.65 1.48
C ARG A 119 4.27 -3.53 2.03
N VAL A 120 4.74 -2.64 1.18
CA VAL A 120 5.55 -1.49 1.59
C VAL A 120 4.75 -0.22 1.40
N LEU A 121 4.25 0.34 2.50
CA LEU A 121 3.58 1.65 2.48
C LEU A 121 4.66 2.73 2.54
N THR A 122 4.72 3.58 1.52
CA THR A 122 5.57 4.77 1.50
C THR A 122 4.71 6.01 1.57
N ILE A 123 4.98 6.89 2.54
CA ILE A 123 4.30 8.19 2.68
C ILE A 123 5.35 9.29 2.45
N MET A 124 5.05 10.23 1.57
CA MET A 124 6.00 11.24 1.11
C MET A 124 5.32 12.55 0.74
N LEU A 125 6.06 13.66 0.77
CA LEU A 125 5.55 14.92 0.24
C LEU A 125 5.52 14.85 -1.29
N ALA A 126 4.62 15.58 -1.94
CA ALA A 126 4.52 15.58 -3.40
C ALA A 126 5.80 16.04 -4.11
N ARG A 127 6.61 16.86 -3.45
CA ARG A 127 7.93 17.29 -3.95
C ARG A 127 9.01 16.20 -3.88
N ASP A 128 8.76 15.11 -3.17
CA ASP A 128 9.66 13.95 -3.08
C ASP A 128 9.35 12.88 -4.16
N TRP A 129 8.27 13.07 -4.93
CA TRP A 129 7.83 12.18 -6.00
C TRP A 129 8.53 12.47 -7.33
#